data_AF-A0A7X9DPC2-F1
#
_entry.id   AF-A0A7X9DPC2-F1
#
_cell.length_a   1.000
_cell.length_b   1.000
_cell.length_c   1.000
_cell.angle_alpha   90.00
_cell.angle_beta   90.00
_cell.angle_gamma   90.00
#
_symmetry.space_group_name_H-M   'P 1'
#
loop_
_entity.id
_entity.type
_entity.pdbx_description
1 polymer ?
#
loop_
_entity_poly.entity_id
_entity_poly.type
_entity_poly.pdbx_seq_one_letter_code
_entity_poly.pdbx_strand_id
1 'polypeptide(L)' 'MDKHDRTYTNGEITVFWKPGKCIHATTCYRELIEVFNPRKRPWVNMQGAPTERIIEVVDKCPTQALSWQWN' A
#
# COMPACT_ATOMS: atom_id res chain seq x y z
N MET A 1 -17.20 1.19 4.90
CA MET A 1 -15.79 1.16 5.30
C MET A 1 -15.66 0.08 6.34
N ASP A 2 -14.79 -0.90 6.11
CA ASP A 2 -14.53 -1.95 7.09
C ASP A 2 -13.73 -1.34 8.26
N LYS A 3 -13.93 -1.84 9.50
CA LYS A 3 -13.24 -1.31 10.69
C LYS A 3 -11.71 -1.48 10.61
N HIS A 4 -11.23 -2.33 9.70
CA HIS A 4 -9.81 -2.63 9.51
C HIS A 4 -9.15 -1.88 8.34
N ASP A 5 -9.91 -1.07 7.60
CA ASP A 5 -9.36 -0.22 6.54
C ASP A 5 -8.38 0.79 7.13
N ARG A 6 -7.23 0.98 6.47
CA ARG A 6 -6.20 1.94 6.90
C ARG A 6 -5.78 2.83 5.75
N THR A 7 -5.33 4.02 6.11
CA THR A 7 -4.95 5.07 5.17
C THR A 7 -3.56 5.57 5.52
N TYR A 8 -2.73 5.77 4.51
CA TYR A 8 -1.35 6.23 4.64
C TYR A 8 -1.09 7.33 3.61
N THR A 9 -0.46 8.42 4.01
CA THR A 9 -0.15 9.53 3.11
C THR A 9 1.32 9.93 3.25
N ASN A 10 1.93 10.37 2.15
CA ASN A 10 3.23 11.07 2.17
C ASN A 10 3.10 12.57 1.87
N GLY A 11 1.88 13.10 1.79
CA GLY A 11 1.63 14.49 1.39
C GLY A 11 1.37 14.68 -0.10
N GLU A 12 1.88 13.81 -0.97
CA GLU A 12 1.59 13.84 -2.42
C GLU A 12 0.42 12.94 -2.78
N ILE A 13 0.45 11.69 -2.31
CA ILE A 13 -0.62 10.71 -2.50
C ILE A 13 -1.09 10.15 -1.16
N THR A 14 -2.31 9.64 -1.19
CA THR A 14 -2.88 8.84 -0.13
C THR A 14 -3.11 7.41 -0.62
N VAL A 15 -2.48 6.43 0.04
CA VAL A 15 -2.67 5.00 -0.16
C VAL A 15 -3.67 4.47 0.85
N PHE A 16 -4.70 3.80 0.33
CA PHE A 16 -5.70 3.07 1.09
C PHE A 16 -5.40 1.59 1.08
N TRP A 17 -5.51 0.97 2.23
CA TRP A 17 -5.39 -0.47 2.41
C TRP A 17 -6.67 -1.06 2.99
N LYS A 18 -7.25 -1.99 2.24
CA LYS A 18 -8.47 -2.74 2.55
C LYS A 18 -8.11 -4.20 2.82
N PRO A 19 -7.78 -4.59 4.06
CA PRO A 19 -7.31 -5.95 4.36
C PRO A 19 -8.34 -7.02 4.00
N GLY A 20 -9.65 -6.72 4.11
CA GLY A 20 -10.72 -7.65 3.73
C GLY A 20 -10.75 -8.04 2.24
N LYS A 21 -10.10 -7.26 1.37
CA LYS A 21 -9.93 -7.59 -0.07
C LYS A 21 -8.59 -8.24 -0.38
N CYS A 22 -7.67 -8.32 0.58
CA CYS A 22 -6.32 -8.81 0.35
C CYS A 22 -6.28 -10.34 0.32
N ILE A 23 -5.91 -10.92 -0.82
CA ILE A 23 -5.72 -12.38 -0.97
C ILE A 23 -4.28 -12.84 -0.68
N HIS A 24 -3.43 -11.95 -0.13
CA HIS A 24 -2.02 -12.21 0.15
C HIS A 24 -1.21 -12.69 -1.08
N ALA A 25 -1.48 -12.12 -2.26
CA ALA A 25 -0.78 -12.40 -3.51
C ALA A 25 0.74 -12.10 -3.50
N THR A 26 1.26 -11.49 -2.43
CA THR A 26 2.68 -11.18 -2.18
C THR A 26 3.30 -10.09 -3.05
N THR A 27 2.63 -9.62 -4.09
CA THR A 27 3.13 -8.61 -5.03
C THR A 27 3.65 -7.35 -4.35
N CYS A 28 2.89 -6.77 -3.41
CA CYS A 28 3.25 -5.50 -2.79
C CYS A 28 4.58 -5.54 -2.03
N TYR A 29 4.77 -6.53 -1.15
CA TYR A 29 5.98 -6.61 -0.34
C TYR A 29 7.16 -7.27 -1.05
N ARG A 30 6.92 -8.05 -2.13
CA ARG A 30 8.00 -8.58 -2.96
C ARG A 30 8.61 -7.49 -3.85
N GLU A 31 7.77 -6.64 -4.44
CA GLU A 31 8.22 -5.60 -5.37
C GLU A 31 8.77 -4.36 -4.64
N LEU A 32 8.28 -4.04 -3.44
CA LEU A 32 8.65 -2.82 -2.72
C LEU A 32 8.62 -3.00 -1.20
N ILE A 33 9.52 -3.85 -0.69
CA ILE A 33 9.60 -4.16 0.74
C ILE A 33 9.99 -2.97 1.64
N GLU A 34 10.56 -1.93 1.05
CA GLU A 34 10.91 -0.68 1.75
C GLU A 34 9.65 0.10 2.18
N VAL A 35 8.57 -0.05 1.40
CA VAL A 35 7.27 0.57 1.65
C VAL A 35 6.31 -0.43 2.27
N PHE A 36 6.09 -1.59 1.65
CA PHE A 36 5.15 -2.61 2.12
C PHE A 36 5.91 -3.72 2.84
N ASN A 37 6.00 -3.65 4.16
CA ASN A 37 6.72 -4.63 4.97
C ASN A 37 5.82 -5.28 6.02
N PRO A 38 5.34 -6.53 5.80
CA PRO A 38 4.47 -7.21 6.76
C PRO A 38 5.15 -7.52 8.10
N ARG A 39 6.49 -7.45 8.18
CA ARG A 39 7.28 -7.67 9.40
C ARG A 39 7.47 -6.40 10.23
N LYS A 40 7.22 -5.21 9.67
CA LYS A 40 7.33 -3.93 10.38
C LYS A 40 5.96 -3.45 10.88
N ARG A 41 5.97 -2.57 11.87
CA ARG A 41 4.80 -1.85 12.40
C ARG A 41 5.18 -0.37 12.54
N PRO A 42 4.56 0.55 11.76
CA PRO A 42 3.56 0.31 10.73
C PRO A 42 4.08 -0.55 9.56
N TRP A 43 3.19 -1.29 8.90
CA TRP A 43 3.56 -2.18 7.80
C TRP A 43 3.69 -1.43 6.46
N VAL A 44 3.08 -0.25 6.35
CA VAL A 44 3.28 0.68 5.21
C VAL A 44 4.15 1.83 5.67
N ASN A 45 5.25 2.05 4.97
CA ASN A 45 6.15 3.17 5.14
C ASN A 45 6.18 4.02 3.86
N MET A 46 5.37 5.07 3.80
CA MET A 46 5.24 5.91 2.60
C MET A 46 6.51 6.73 2.26
N GLN A 47 7.52 6.73 3.14
CA GLN A 47 8.81 7.39 2.92
C GLN A 47 9.88 6.41 2.40
N GLY A 48 9.54 5.13 2.22
CA GLY A 48 10.48 4.09 1.81
C GLY A 48 10.86 4.10 0.32
N ALA A 49 10.13 4.83 -0.52
CA ALA A 49 10.37 4.91 -1.96
C ALA A 49 9.72 6.18 -2.54
N PRO A 50 10.11 6.63 -3.75
CA PRO A 50 9.45 7.72 -4.44
C PRO A 50 7.98 7.40 -4.78
N THR A 51 7.15 8.44 -4.83
CA THR A 51 5.69 8.36 -5.07
C THR A 51 5.34 7.55 -6.31
N GLU A 52 6.03 7.77 -7.43
CA GLU A 52 5.79 7.03 -8.68
C GLU A 52 5.95 5.52 -8.49
N ARG A 53 6.97 5.09 -7.76
CA ARG A 53 7.22 3.67 -7.50
C ARG A 53 6.17 3.05 -6.58
N ILE A 54 5.64 3.82 -5.64
CA ILE A 54 4.53 3.40 -4.79
C ILE A 54 3.28 3.17 -5.64
N ILE A 55 2.95 4.11 -6.53
CA ILE A 55 1.81 4.02 -7.45
C ILE A 55 1.90 2.75 -8.31
N GLU A 56 3.04 2.53 -8.98
CA GLU A 56 3.26 1.35 -9.83
C GLU A 56 2.99 0.02 -9.09
N VAL A 57 3.40 -0.06 -7.83
CA VAL A 57 3.27 -1.28 -7.02
C VAL A 57 1.86 -1.44 -6.48
N VAL A 58 1.19 -0.34 -6.14
CA VAL A 58 -0.22 -0.36 -5.74
C VAL A 58 -1.10 -0.81 -6.91
N ASP A 59 -0.85 -0.33 -8.12
CA ASP A 59 -1.62 -0.68 -9.33
C ASP A 59 -1.44 -2.15 -9.74
N LYS A 60 -0.33 -2.80 -9.35
CA LYS A 60 -0.12 -4.25 -9.52
C LYS A 60 -0.96 -5.10 -8.55
N CYS A 61 -1.72 -4.52 -7.63
CA CYS A 61 -2.54 -5.27 -6.69
C CYS A 61 -3.76 -5.91 -7.41
N PRO A 62 -3.82 -7.26 -7.55
CA PRO A 62 -4.83 -7.90 -8.39
C PRO A 62 -6.26 -7.75 -7.86
N THR A 63 -6.42 -7.49 -6.57
CA THR A 63 -7.73 -7.38 -5.91
C THR A 63 -8.10 -5.96 -5.52
N GLN A 64 -7.25 -4.97 -5.86
CA GLN A 64 -7.42 -3.58 -5.42
C GLN A 64 -7.56 -3.46 -3.89
N ALA A 65 -6.91 -4.37 -3.16
CA ALA A 65 -6.78 -4.27 -1.71
C ALA A 65 -5.89 -3.09 -1.31
N LEU A 66 -5.00 -2.69 -2.21
CA LEU A 66 -4.32 -1.41 -2.18
C LEU A 66 -4.92 -0.55 -3.29
N SER A 67 -5.16 0.72 -2.98
CA SER A 67 -5.58 1.74 -3.95
C SER A 67 -4.97 3.08 -3.53
N TRP A 68 -4.83 4.02 -4.44
CA TRP A 68 -4.24 5.32 -4.14
C TRP A 68 -5.07 6.46 -4.75
N GLN A 69 -4.84 7.67 -4.26
CA GLN A 69 -5.36 8.91 -4.83
C GLN A 69 -4.34 10.03 -4.67
N TRP A 70 -4.33 10.99 -5.58
CA TRP A 70 -3.64 12.27 -5.37
C TRP A 70 -4.33 13.06 -4.26
N ASN A 71 -3.53 13.79 -3.46
CA ASN A 71 -4.04 14.71 -2.45
C ASN A 71 -4.50 16.04 -3.05
#